data_AF-A0A9Q6IBM2-F1
#
_entry.id   AF-A0A9Q6IBM2-F1
#
_cell.length_a   1.000
_cell.length_b   1.000
_cell.length_c   1.000
_cell.angle_alpha   90.00
_cell.angle_beta   90.00
_cell.angle_gamma   90.00
#
_symmetry.space_group_name_H-M   'P 1'
#
loop_
_entity.id
_entity.type
_entity.pdbx_description
1 polymer ?
#
loop_
_entity_poly.entity_id
_entity_poly.type
_entity_poly.pdbx_seq_one_letter_code
_entity_poly.pdbx_strand_id
1 'polypeptide(L)'
;MKFTSADQLIDPKTIGYRSLGFGEALTIPAAPYELRIHHRDLPQCFLDCADTFAAECKTDDIDQGFVDIPELAQLGYPSFRALLQDHPDLAARLVQDYLYFELLFSLFPHSSGLNVVINSITRVSSKEGVMLLTGETYAAKQS
;
A
#
# COMPACT_ATOMS: atom_id res chain seq x y z
N MET A 1 -12.85 -1.84 5.07
CA MET A 1 -11.46 -2.26 5.41
C MET A 1 -11.44 -3.06 6.71
N LYS A 2 -10.54 -4.04 6.84
CA LYS A 2 -10.27 -4.83 8.06
C LYS A 2 -8.75 -4.96 8.26
N PHE A 3 -8.27 -4.72 9.48
CA PHE A 3 -6.87 -4.90 9.85
C PHE A 3 -6.75 -5.85 11.04
N THR A 4 -5.89 -6.86 10.93
CA THR A 4 -5.59 -7.78 12.03
C THR A 4 -4.10 -7.90 12.25
N SER A 5 -3.65 -7.87 13.51
CA SER A 5 -2.25 -8.14 13.90
C SER A 5 -2.25 -9.15 15.04
N ALA A 6 -1.36 -10.16 14.96
CA ALA A 6 -1.36 -11.30 15.88
C ALA A 6 -2.76 -11.93 16.07
N ASP A 7 -3.50 -12.10 14.97
CA ASP A 7 -4.89 -12.60 14.92
C ASP A 7 -5.94 -11.75 15.65
N GLN A 8 -5.58 -10.56 16.14
CA GLN A 8 -6.49 -9.64 16.80
C GLN A 8 -6.95 -8.53 15.84
N LEU A 9 -8.24 -8.23 15.85
CA LEU A 9 -8.81 -7.10 15.12
C LEU A 9 -8.37 -5.79 15.79
N ILE A 10 -7.73 -4.91 15.02
CA ILE A 10 -7.23 -3.62 15.51
C ILE A 10 -8.08 -2.49 14.93
N ASP A 11 -8.40 -1.48 15.74
CA ASP A 11 -9.04 -0.26 15.28
C ASP A 11 -8.09 0.51 14.35
N PRO A 12 -8.45 0.74 13.06
CA PRO A 12 -7.65 1.51 12.12
C PRO A 12 -7.16 2.86 12.61
N LYS A 13 -7.88 3.51 13.53
CA LYS A 13 -7.48 4.81 14.11
C LYS A 13 -6.25 4.72 15.01
N THR A 14 -5.94 3.52 15.49
CA THR A 14 -4.82 3.23 16.39
C THR A 14 -3.64 2.58 15.65
N ILE A 15 -3.67 2.60 14.32
CA ILE A 15 -2.62 2.04 13.48
C ILE A 15 -1.80 3.20 12.94
N GLY A 16 -0.49 3.08 13.04
CA GLY A 16 0.44 3.89 12.29
C GLY A 16 1.35 3.03 11.44
N TYR A 17 2.31 3.68 10.78
CA TYR A 17 3.36 3.00 10.04
C TYR A 17 4.70 3.68 10.30
N ARG A 18 5.77 2.92 10.20
CA ARG A 18 7.13 3.40 10.38
C ARG A 18 7.55 4.15 9.12
N SER A 19 7.74 5.46 9.19
CA SER A 19 8.24 6.24 8.05
C SER A 19 9.74 6.02 7.83
N LEU A 20 10.54 6.21 8.88
CA LEU A 20 11.99 6.04 8.83
C LEU A 20 12.40 4.60 9.19
N GLY A 21 13.09 3.94 8.26
CA GLY A 21 13.53 2.55 8.40
C GLY A 21 12.41 1.54 8.19
N PHE A 22 11.40 1.88 7.39
CA PHE A 22 10.40 0.92 6.93
C PHE A 22 11.09 -0.28 6.26
N GLY A 23 10.68 -1.49 6.61
CA GLY A 23 11.27 -2.73 6.12
C GLY A 23 12.56 -3.15 6.82
N GLU A 24 13.15 -2.32 7.68
CA GLU A 24 14.36 -2.70 8.41
C GLU A 24 14.06 -3.71 9.53
N ALA A 25 15.07 -4.51 9.87
CA ALA A 25 15.02 -5.46 10.97
C ALA A 25 14.72 -4.75 12.30
N LEU A 26 13.78 -5.31 13.06
CA LEU A 26 13.40 -4.80 14.37
C LEU A 26 14.25 -5.44 15.46
N THR A 27 14.57 -4.65 16.50
CA THR A 27 15.18 -5.13 17.75
C THR A 27 14.14 -5.48 18.82
N ILE A 28 12.87 -5.22 18.53
CA ILE A 28 11.71 -5.51 19.37
C ILE A 28 10.84 -6.59 18.72
N PRO A 29 9.99 -7.30 19.49
CA PRO A 29 9.12 -8.33 18.92
C PRO A 29 8.21 -7.78 17.82
N ALA A 30 8.22 -8.48 16.68
CA ALA A 30 7.34 -8.24 15.55
C ALA A 30 6.18 -9.25 15.56
N ALA A 31 5.03 -8.83 15.02
CA ALA A 31 3.85 -9.67 14.83
C ALA A 31 3.36 -9.59 13.39
N PRO A 32 2.95 -10.71 12.78
CA PRO A 32 2.37 -10.69 11.44
C PRO A 32 1.04 -9.94 11.46
N TYR A 33 0.75 -9.22 10.37
CA TYR A 33 -0.55 -8.59 10.14
C TYR A 33 -1.15 -8.95 8.78
N GLU A 34 -2.45 -8.77 8.69
CA GLU A 34 -3.21 -8.76 7.44
C GLU A 34 -4.08 -7.51 7.37
N LEU A 35 -4.01 -6.80 6.25
CA LEU A 35 -4.84 -5.67 5.91
C LEU A 35 -5.66 -6.01 4.67
N ARG A 36 -6.98 -6.04 4.81
CA ARG A 36 -7.94 -6.27 3.73
C ARG A 36 -8.71 -5.01 3.40
N ILE A 37 -8.62 -4.57 2.16
CA ILE A 37 -9.27 -3.37 1.64
C ILE A 37 -10.15 -3.78 0.47
N HIS A 38 -11.45 -3.53 0.52
CA HIS A 38 -12.26 -3.64 -0.69
C HIS A 38 -11.86 -2.52 -1.66
N HIS A 39 -11.81 -2.79 -2.96
CA HIS A 39 -11.43 -1.78 -3.95
C HIS A 39 -12.29 -0.52 -3.89
N ARG A 40 -13.58 -0.67 -3.54
CA ARG A 40 -14.51 0.46 -3.33
C ARG A 40 -14.21 1.30 -2.09
N ASP A 41 -13.49 0.74 -1.12
CA ASP A 41 -13.12 1.41 0.13
C ASP A 41 -11.77 2.15 0.01
N LEU A 42 -11.07 2.05 -1.13
CA LEU A 42 -9.81 2.76 -1.32
C LEU A 42 -10.04 4.28 -1.27
N PRO A 43 -9.24 5.03 -0.49
CA PRO A 43 -9.37 6.48 -0.42
C PRO A 43 -9.22 7.14 -1.79
N GLN A 44 -10.04 8.14 -2.09
CA GLN A 44 -9.95 8.85 -3.36
C GLN A 44 -8.59 9.54 -3.54
N CYS A 45 -8.02 10.11 -2.47
CA CYS A 45 -6.70 10.72 -2.51
C CYS A 45 -5.60 9.74 -2.95
N PHE A 46 -5.67 8.48 -2.51
CA PHE A 46 -4.73 7.45 -2.96
C PHE A 46 -4.89 7.15 -4.45
N LEU A 47 -6.14 7.08 -4.94
CA LEU A 47 -6.41 6.82 -6.35
C LEU A 47 -5.92 7.96 -7.25
N ASP A 48 -6.11 9.21 -6.82
CA ASP A 48 -5.62 10.39 -7.54
C ASP A 48 -4.08 10.40 -7.59
N CYS A 49 -3.42 10.03 -6.48
CA CYS A 49 -1.96 9.88 -6.44
C CYS A 49 -1.47 8.76 -7.38
N ALA A 50 -2.14 7.60 -7.38
CA ALA A 50 -1.79 6.49 -8.25
C ALA A 50 -1.98 6.81 -9.75
N ASP A 51 -3.03 7.55 -10.09
CA ASP A 51 -3.28 8.03 -11.45
C ASP A 51 -2.22 9.07 -11.88
N THR A 52 -1.80 9.95 -10.95
CA THR A 52 -0.72 10.91 -11.17
C THR A 52 0.60 10.20 -11.43
N PHE A 53 0.95 9.20 -10.62
CA PHE A 53 2.12 8.35 -10.80
C PHE A 53 2.16 7.72 -12.21
N ALA A 54 1.04 7.13 -12.67
CA ALA A 54 0.99 6.52 -14.00
C ALA A 54 1.18 7.55 -15.13
N ALA A 55 0.68 8.78 -14.95
CA ALA A 55 0.87 9.87 -15.91
C ALA A 55 2.31 10.41 -15.92
N GLU A 56 2.96 10.47 -14.76
CA GLU A 56 4.38 10.82 -14.63
C GLU A 56 5.26 9.76 -15.30
N CYS A 57 5.04 8.47 -15.01
CA CYS A 57 5.75 7.37 -15.71
C CYS A 57 5.62 7.48 -17.22
N LYS A 58 4.43 7.77 -17.74
CA LYS A 58 4.23 7.97 -19.18
C LYS A 58 5.08 9.10 -19.75
N THR A 59 5.18 10.20 -19.01
CA THR A 59 5.92 11.39 -19.44
C THR A 59 7.42 11.08 -19.42
N ASP A 60 7.91 10.47 -18.34
CA ASP A 60 9.30 10.06 -18.18
C ASP A 60 9.72 9.04 -19.24
N ASP A 61 8.87 8.04 -19.53
CA ASP A 61 9.16 7.01 -20.53
C ASP A 61 9.33 7.61 -21.95
N ILE A 62 8.54 8.65 -22.27
CA ILE A 62 8.64 9.39 -23.55
C ILE A 62 9.92 10.22 -23.59
N ASP A 63 10.19 10.98 -22.52
CA ASP A 63 11.32 11.92 -22.46
C ASP A 63 12.68 11.21 -22.43
N GLN A 64 12.73 10.05 -21.75
CA GLN A 64 13.96 9.27 -21.59
C GLN A 64 14.12 8.21 -22.71
N GLY A 65 13.04 7.89 -23.43
CA GLY A 65 13.03 6.84 -24.45
C GLY A 65 13.24 5.43 -23.90
N PHE A 66 13.01 5.24 -22.59
CA PHE A 66 13.15 3.98 -21.88
C PHE A 66 11.93 3.75 -20.99
N VAL A 67 11.33 2.57 -21.08
CA VAL A 67 10.12 2.22 -20.32
C VAL A 67 10.50 1.50 -19.03
N ASP A 68 10.22 2.12 -17.88
CA ASP A 68 10.56 1.55 -16.57
C ASP A 68 9.60 0.42 -16.14
N ILE A 69 8.30 0.57 -16.45
CA ILE A 69 7.26 -0.42 -16.12
C ILE A 69 6.59 -0.92 -17.42
N PRO A 70 7.18 -1.92 -18.11
CA PRO A 70 6.71 -2.38 -19.41
C PRO A 70 5.23 -2.77 -19.46
N GLU A 71 4.72 -3.46 -18.45
CA GLU A 71 3.33 -3.90 -18.40
C GLU A 71 2.35 -2.72 -18.27
N LEU A 72 2.75 -1.64 -17.59
CA LEU A 72 1.92 -0.44 -17.48
C LEU A 72 1.86 0.30 -18.83
N ALA A 73 2.99 0.40 -19.52
CA ALA A 73 3.07 1.02 -20.84
C ALA A 73 2.30 0.23 -21.91
N GLN A 74 2.39 -1.11 -21.88
CA GLN A 74 1.63 -1.98 -22.79
C GLN A 74 0.11 -1.79 -22.69
N LEU A 75 -0.38 -1.44 -21.51
CA LEU A 75 -1.80 -1.14 -21.25
C LEU A 75 -2.17 0.32 -21.54
N GLY A 76 -1.20 1.16 -21.92
CA GLY A 76 -1.44 2.57 -22.23
C GLY A 76 -1.64 3.45 -20.99
N TYR A 77 -1.05 3.09 -19.84
CA TYR A 77 -1.13 3.84 -18.58
C TYR A 77 -2.59 4.09 -18.14
N PRO A 78 -3.39 3.04 -17.93
CA PRO A 78 -4.78 3.17 -17.50
C PRO A 78 -4.87 3.71 -16.06
N SER A 79 -6.03 4.26 -15.70
CA SER A 79 -6.30 4.64 -14.30
C SER A 79 -6.15 3.45 -13.36
N PHE A 80 -5.81 3.72 -12.10
CA PHE A 80 -5.65 2.71 -11.07
C PHE A 80 -6.96 1.94 -10.82
N ARG A 81 -8.12 2.59 -10.97
CA ARG A 81 -9.42 1.90 -10.91
C ARG A 81 -9.58 0.85 -12.02
N ALA A 82 -9.17 1.17 -13.24
CA ALA A 82 -9.19 0.21 -14.35
C ALA A 82 -8.19 -0.93 -14.09
N LEU A 83 -7.00 -0.64 -13.57
CA LEU A 83 -6.05 -1.69 -13.17
C LEU A 83 -6.63 -2.63 -12.10
N LEU A 84 -7.31 -2.10 -11.08
CA LEU A 84 -7.93 -2.94 -10.05
C LEU A 84 -9.00 -3.89 -10.61
N GLN A 85 -9.69 -3.47 -11.68
CA GLN A 85 -10.74 -4.26 -12.33
C GLN A 85 -10.18 -5.29 -13.30
N ASP A 86 -9.31 -4.85 -14.20
CA ASP A 86 -8.92 -5.63 -15.38
C ASP A 86 -7.54 -6.28 -15.23
N HIS A 87 -6.66 -5.71 -14.40
CA HIS A 87 -5.27 -6.15 -14.20
C HIS A 87 -4.86 -6.11 -12.71
N PRO A 88 -5.59 -6.80 -11.81
CA PRO A 88 -5.43 -6.63 -10.37
C PRO A 88 -4.04 -7.03 -9.86
N ASP A 89 -3.37 -7.99 -10.50
CA ASP A 89 -2.00 -8.38 -10.16
C ASP A 89 -1.00 -7.24 -10.42
N LEU A 90 -1.18 -6.49 -11.51
CA LEU A 90 -0.37 -5.30 -11.79
C LEU A 90 -0.67 -4.20 -10.76
N ALA A 91 -1.94 -3.96 -10.44
CA ALA A 91 -2.30 -2.99 -9.39
C ALA A 91 -1.65 -3.32 -8.04
N ALA A 92 -1.64 -4.61 -7.66
CA ALA A 92 -0.99 -5.07 -6.44
C ALA A 92 0.53 -4.85 -6.46
N ARG A 93 1.20 -5.16 -7.58
CA ARG A 93 2.63 -4.92 -7.75
C ARG A 93 2.99 -3.44 -7.68
N LEU A 94 2.22 -2.58 -8.35
CA LEU A 94 2.41 -1.12 -8.29
C LEU A 94 2.31 -0.60 -6.85
N VAL A 95 1.36 -1.12 -6.07
CA VAL A 95 1.27 -0.80 -4.63
C VAL A 95 2.49 -1.28 -3.88
N GLN A 96 2.91 -2.53 -4.06
CA GLN A 96 4.02 -3.08 -3.31
C GLN A 96 5.33 -2.34 -3.57
N ASP A 97 5.62 -2.03 -4.83
CA ASP A 97 6.94 -1.58 -5.24
C ASP A 97 7.06 -0.06 -5.26
N TYR A 98 5.95 0.67 -5.50
CA TYR A 98 5.99 2.12 -5.73
C TYR A 98 5.00 2.92 -4.87
N LEU A 99 3.78 2.44 -4.66
CA LEU A 99 2.69 3.24 -4.08
C LEU A 99 2.38 2.92 -2.60
N TYR A 100 3.14 2.05 -1.94
CA TYR A 100 2.79 1.59 -0.59
C TYR A 100 2.79 2.72 0.43
N PHE A 101 3.72 3.68 0.33
CA PHE A 101 3.76 4.82 1.25
C PHE A 101 2.51 5.69 1.10
N GLU A 102 2.09 5.96 -0.13
CA GLU A 102 0.89 6.77 -0.39
C GLU A 102 -0.40 6.08 0.04
N LEU A 103 -0.44 4.75 -0.10
CA LEU A 103 -1.52 3.95 0.44
C LEU A 103 -1.56 4.03 1.97
N LEU A 104 -0.43 3.80 2.65
CA LEU A 104 -0.36 3.83 4.10
C LEU A 104 -0.67 5.22 4.66
N PHE A 105 -0.17 6.29 4.03
CA PHE A 105 -0.47 7.66 4.38
C PHE A 105 -1.97 7.97 4.27
N SER A 106 -2.59 7.53 3.17
CA SER A 106 -4.02 7.74 2.93
C SER A 106 -4.93 6.95 3.90
N LEU A 107 -4.49 5.78 4.35
CA LEU A 107 -5.26 4.91 5.24
C LEU A 107 -5.06 5.23 6.73
N PHE A 108 -3.85 5.64 7.11
CA PHE A 108 -3.42 5.78 8.50
C PHE A 108 -2.80 7.17 8.75
N PRO A 109 -3.61 8.24 8.68
CA PRO A 109 -3.10 9.61 8.84
C PRO A 109 -2.72 9.97 10.29
N HIS A 110 -2.97 9.08 11.25
CA HIS A 110 -2.75 9.34 12.68
C HIS A 110 -1.33 8.97 13.10
N SER A 111 -0.70 9.83 13.90
CA SER A 111 0.67 9.63 14.42
C SER A 111 0.75 9.49 15.95
N SER A 112 -0.38 9.57 16.65
CA SER A 112 -0.48 9.54 18.12
C SER A 112 -1.59 8.61 18.59
N GLY A 113 -1.49 8.07 19.80
CA GLY A 113 -2.49 7.14 20.35
C GLY A 113 -2.50 5.80 19.63
N LEU A 114 -1.34 5.37 19.13
CA LEU A 114 -1.19 4.15 18.37
C LEU A 114 -1.12 2.93 19.30
N ASN A 115 -1.72 1.83 18.86
CA ASN A 115 -1.58 0.51 19.47
C ASN A 115 -0.52 -0.32 18.73
N VAL A 116 -0.52 -0.23 17.41
CA VAL A 116 0.39 -0.98 16.53
C VAL A 116 0.97 -0.08 15.46
N VAL A 117 2.19 -0.39 15.03
CA VAL A 117 2.89 0.29 13.95
C VAL A 117 3.30 -0.72 12.90
N ILE A 118 2.90 -0.50 11.65
CA ILE A 118 3.33 -1.30 10.50
C ILE A 118 4.81 -1.03 10.25
N ASN A 119 5.63 -2.10 10.27
CA ASN A 119 7.06 -2.03 10.01
C ASN A 119 7.38 -2.32 8.54
N SER A 120 6.66 -3.25 7.93
CA SER A 120 6.98 -3.75 6.59
C SER A 120 5.73 -4.19 5.83
N ILE A 121 5.85 -4.28 4.51
CA ILE A 121 4.93 -5.03 3.66
C ILE A 121 5.75 -6.15 3.03
N THR A 122 5.37 -7.39 3.30
CA THR A 122 6.00 -8.57 2.72
C THR A 122 5.31 -8.99 1.43
N ARG A 123 3.99 -8.74 1.33
CA ARG A 123 3.21 -9.10 0.15
C ARG A 123 2.02 -8.18 -0.02
N VAL A 124 1.76 -7.81 -1.27
CA VAL A 124 0.49 -7.27 -1.73
C VAL A 124 -0.12 -8.23 -2.76
N SER A 125 -1.41 -8.47 -2.67
CA SER A 125 -2.18 -9.17 -3.70
C SER A 125 -3.54 -8.52 -3.88
N SER A 126 -4.15 -8.70 -5.05
CA SER A 126 -5.47 -8.17 -5.34
C SER A 126 -6.28 -9.22 -6.08
N LYS A 127 -7.43 -9.60 -5.54
CA LYS A 127 -8.31 -10.60 -6.14
C LYS A 127 -9.74 -10.37 -5.67
N GLU A 128 -10.72 -10.66 -6.54
CA GLU A 128 -12.15 -10.66 -6.18
C GLU A 128 -12.62 -9.35 -5.51
N GLY A 129 -12.12 -8.20 -6.01
CA GLY A 129 -12.50 -6.88 -5.48
C GLY A 129 -11.85 -6.51 -4.14
N VAL A 130 -10.84 -7.27 -3.69
CA VAL A 130 -10.14 -7.06 -2.42
C VAL A 130 -8.64 -7.00 -2.66
N MET A 131 -8.01 -5.96 -2.11
CA MET A 131 -6.56 -5.88 -1.95
C MET A 131 -6.18 -6.39 -0.55
N LEU A 132 -5.23 -7.32 -0.51
CA LEU A 132 -4.66 -7.90 0.71
C LEU A 132 -3.20 -7.46 0.82
N LEU A 133 -2.86 -6.86 1.95
CA LEU A 133 -1.48 -6.56 2.33
C LEU A 133 -1.13 -7.40 3.56
N THR A 134 0.06 -8.00 3.55
CA THR A 134 0.61 -8.69 4.70
C THR A 134 2.02 -8.19 4.99
N GLY A 135 2.44 -8.32 6.23
CA GLY A 135 3.78 -7.96 6.67
C GLY A 135 3.90 -8.03 8.17
N GLU A 136 4.77 -7.19 8.72
CA GLU A 136 5.03 -7.16 10.15
C GLU A 136 4.61 -5.84 10.80
N THR A 137 4.15 -5.94 12.03
CA THR A 137 3.86 -4.84 12.93
C THR A 137 4.66 -4.98 14.22
N TYR A 138 4.80 -3.89 14.98
CA TYR A 138 5.22 -3.93 16.38
C TYR A 138 4.28 -3.10 17.25
N ALA A 139 4.29 -3.36 18.55
CA ALA A 139 3.51 -2.58 19.51
C ALA A 139 4.05 -1.14 19.57
N ALA A 140 3.17 -0.15 19.45
CA ALA A 140 3.57 1.24 19.64
C ALA A 140 4.07 1.46 21.08
N LYS A 141 5.12 2.26 21.24
CA LYS A 141 5.57 2.64 22.59
C LYS A 141 4.48 3.49 23.23
N GLN A 142 3.96 3.05 24.38
CA GLN A 142 3.12 3.87 25.23
C GLN A 142 4.01 4.99 25.80
N SER A 143 3.81 6.21 25.33
CA SER A 143 4.38 7.43 25.91
C SER A 143 3.56 7.87 27.11
#